data_AF-T0J4S2-F1
#
_entry.id   AF-T0J4S2-F1
#
_cell.length_a   1.000
_cell.length_b   1.000
_cell.length_c   1.000
_cell.angle_alpha   90.00
_cell.angle_beta   90.00
_cell.angle_gamma   90.00
#
_symmetry.space_group_name_H-M   'P 1'
#
loop_
_entity.id
_entity.type
_entity.pdbx_description
1 polymer ?
#
loop_
_entity_poly.entity_id
_entity_poly.type
_entity_poly.pdbx_seq_one_letter_code
_entity_poly.pdbx_strand_id
1 'polypeptide(L)'
;MDRTEFMNNNDIADSIAETAGVTKADARKIVDAVFTAIGDAAARGDEISLNGFGKFKVKDSPEREGRNPATGEAMTIKASKKLSFSPAKAIKDKLNG
;
A
#
# COMPACT_ATOMS: atom_id res chain seq x y z
N MET A 1 -11.06 -25.65 -9.08
CA MET A 1 -11.48 -24.30 -8.68
C MET A 1 -10.51 -23.82 -7.61
N ASP A 2 -9.43 -23.15 -8.02
CA ASP A 2 -8.55 -22.45 -7.09
C ASP A 2 -9.31 -21.19 -6.64
N ARG A 3 -9.91 -21.21 -5.45
CA ARG A 3 -10.41 -19.97 -4.84
C ARG A 3 -9.16 -19.23 -4.40
N THR A 4 -8.76 -18.21 -5.17
CA THR A 4 -7.78 -17.25 -4.70
C THR A 4 -8.38 -16.59 -3.46
N GLU A 5 -7.92 -16.99 -2.26
CA GLU A 5 -8.33 -16.40 -1.00
C GLU A 5 -7.79 -14.97 -0.95
N PHE A 6 -8.58 -14.01 -1.43
CA PHE A 6 -8.27 -12.60 -1.34
C PHE A 6 -8.73 -12.07 0.01
N MET A 7 -7.78 -11.62 0.82
CA MET A 7 -8.06 -10.96 2.09
C MET A 7 -8.42 -9.50 1.80
N ASN A 8 -9.68 -9.12 2.06
CA ASN A 8 -10.13 -7.74 1.88
C ASN A 8 -10.07 -6.96 3.20
N ASN A 9 -10.47 -5.69 3.16
CA ASN A 9 -10.40 -4.79 4.31
C ASN A 9 -11.20 -5.30 5.53
N ASN A 10 -12.32 -6.00 5.30
CA ASN A 10 -13.11 -6.62 6.36
C ASN A 10 -12.41 -7.83 6.97
N ASP A 11 -11.75 -8.66 6.16
CA ASP A 11 -11.02 -9.83 6.68
C ASP A 11 -9.85 -9.40 7.59
N ILE A 12 -9.16 -8.32 7.22
CA ILE A 12 -8.12 -7.71 8.05
C ILE A 12 -8.72 -7.19 9.37
N ALA A 13 -9.87 -6.51 9.30
CA ALA A 13 -10.56 -6.02 10.49
C ALA A 13 -11.06 -7.16 11.40
N ASP A 14 -11.54 -8.28 10.84
CA ASP A 14 -11.94 -9.45 11.63
C ASP A 14 -10.74 -10.02 12.39
N SER A 15 -9.62 -10.23 11.68
CA SER A 15 -8.39 -10.75 12.27
C SER A 15 -7.84 -9.84 13.38
N ILE A 16 -7.96 -8.52 13.22
CA ILE A 16 -7.59 -7.55 14.26
C ILE A 16 -8.56 -7.60 15.44
N ALA A 17 -9.86 -7.71 15.20
CA ALA A 17 -10.86 -7.84 16.27
C ALA A 17 -10.57 -9.06 17.14
N GLU A 18 -10.27 -10.20 16.52
CA GLU A 18 -9.92 -11.44 17.21
C GLU A 18 -8.59 -11.35 17.96
N THR A 19 -7.55 -10.82 17.31
CA THR A 19 -6.20 -10.78 17.89
C THR A 19 -6.06 -9.71 18.99
N ALA A 20 -6.69 -8.55 18.82
CA ALA A 20 -6.59 -7.42 19.75
C ALA A 20 -7.73 -7.38 20.78
N GLY A 21 -8.73 -8.26 20.67
CA GLY A 21 -9.89 -8.31 21.57
C GLY A 21 -10.78 -7.07 21.48
N VAL A 22 -10.80 -6.40 20.33
CA VAL A 22 -11.62 -5.19 20.08
C VAL A 22 -12.89 -5.54 19.32
N THR A 23 -13.88 -4.65 19.34
CA THR A 23 -15.10 -4.89 18.54
C THR A 23 -14.77 -4.83 17.04
N LYS A 24 -15.51 -5.58 16.21
CA LYS A 24 -15.38 -5.49 14.74
C LYS A 24 -15.56 -4.08 14.20
N ALA A 25 -16.41 -3.28 14.87
CA ALA A 25 -16.62 -1.88 14.51
C ALA A 25 -15.37 -1.04 14.78
N ASP A 26 -14.71 -1.24 15.92
CA ASP A 26 -13.46 -0.55 16.25
C ASP A 26 -12.31 -1.03 15.38
N ALA A 27 -12.21 -2.34 15.10
CA ALA A 27 -11.20 -2.87 14.19
C ALA A 27 -11.31 -2.25 12.79
N ARG A 28 -12.52 -2.14 12.23
CA ARG A 28 -12.73 -1.45 10.94
C ARG A 28 -12.26 0.01 10.98
N LYS A 29 -12.61 0.74 12.05
CA LYS A 29 -12.16 2.14 12.23
C LYS A 29 -10.64 2.23 12.31
N ILE A 30 -10.01 1.31 13.04
CA ILE A 30 -8.54 1.27 13.19
C ILE A 30 -7.89 1.03 11.83
N VAL A 31 -8.39 0.06 11.06
CA VAL A 31 -7.83 -0.26 9.76
C VAL A 31 -7.99 0.92 8.79
N ASP A 32 -9.17 1.53 8.73
CA ASP A 32 -9.43 2.70 7.90
C ASP A 32 -8.55 3.91 8.31
N ALA A 33 -8.37 4.12 9.61
CA ALA A 33 -7.50 5.16 10.15
C ALA A 33 -6.03 4.93 9.78
N VAL A 34 -5.55 3.69 9.79
CA VAL A 34 -4.18 3.35 9.36
C VAL A 34 -3.98 3.67 7.88
N PHE A 35 -4.90 3.24 7.01
CA PHE A 35 -4.80 3.53 5.58
C PHE A 35 -4.90 5.03 5.29
N THR A 36 -5.78 5.74 6.01
CA THR A 36 -5.90 7.20 5.92
C THR A 36 -4.61 7.89 6.35
N ALA A 37 -4.01 7.50 7.47
CA ALA A 37 -2.75 8.08 7.95
C ALA A 37 -1.59 7.82 6.98
N ILE A 38 -1.51 6.62 6.39
CA ILE A 38 -0.50 6.31 5.36
C ILE A 38 -0.74 7.16 4.11
N GLY A 39 -1.99 7.29 3.66
CA GLY A 39 -2.37 8.10 2.51
C GLY A 39 -2.03 9.58 2.70
N ASP A 40 -2.32 10.13 3.87
CA ASP A 40 -2.05 11.52 4.22
C ASP A 40 -0.54 11.80 4.33
N ALA A 41 0.22 10.92 4.98
CA ALA A 41 1.67 11.01 5.01
C ALA A 41 2.28 10.90 3.60
N ALA A 42 1.77 9.99 2.77
CA ALA A 42 2.19 9.87 1.37
C ALA A 42 1.83 11.12 0.53
N ALA A 43 0.70 11.76 0.79
CA ALA A 43 0.33 13.01 0.11
C ALA A 43 1.30 14.15 0.44
N ARG A 44 1.78 14.20 1.69
CA ARG A 44 2.80 15.15 2.14
C ARG A 44 4.20 14.87 1.61
N GLY A 45 4.47 13.65 1.13
CA GLY A 45 5.80 13.22 0.72
C GLY A 45 6.63 12.61 1.85
N ASP A 46 6.02 12.31 2.99
CA ASP A 46 6.70 11.68 4.13
C ASP A 46 7.05 10.22 3.82
N GLU A 47 8.17 9.74 4.37
CA GLU A 47 8.50 8.31 4.41
C GLU A 47 7.81 7.66 5.62
N ILE A 48 7.00 6.63 5.37
CA ILE A 48 6.32 5.88 6.43
C ILE A 48 7.07 4.58 6.68
N SER A 49 7.74 4.48 7.82
CA SER A 49 8.41 3.24 8.24
C SER A 49 7.55 2.49 9.26
N LEU A 50 7.10 1.30 8.89
CA LEU A 50 6.35 0.37 9.75
C LEU A 50 7.28 -0.76 10.18
N ASN A 51 7.67 -0.76 11.47
CA ASN A 51 8.52 -1.80 12.04
C ASN A 51 7.95 -3.21 11.78
N GLY A 52 8.80 -4.12 11.30
CA GLY A 52 8.40 -5.49 11.00
C GLY A 52 7.58 -5.68 9.72
N PHE A 53 7.00 -4.62 9.14
CA PHE A 53 6.24 -4.72 7.89
C PHE A 53 7.03 -4.21 6.69
N GLY A 54 7.55 -2.99 6.77
CA GLY A 54 8.28 -2.38 5.67
C GLY A 54 8.20 -0.87 5.69
N LYS A 55 8.65 -0.24 4.61
CA LYS A 55 8.60 1.21 4.45
C LYS A 55 7.87 1.61 3.18
N PHE A 56 7.07 2.66 3.27
CA PHE A 56 6.46 3.33 2.14
C PHE A 56 7.19 4.63 1.89
N LYS A 57 7.64 4.83 0.66
CA LYS A 57 8.27 6.06 0.22
C LYS A 57 7.54 6.62 -0.98
N VAL A 58 7.39 7.93 -1.03
CA VAL A 58 6.85 8.62 -2.19
C VAL A 58 8.00 8.82 -3.18
N LYS A 59 7.77 8.40 -4.42
CA LYS A 59 8.73 8.57 -5.50
C LYS A 59 8.11 9.49 -6.54
N ASP A 60 8.67 10.68 -6.66
CA ASP A 60 8.34 11.61 -7.73
C ASP A 60 8.88 11.06 -9.05
N SER A 61 7.97 10.84 -9.99
CA SER A 61 8.30 10.55 -11.39
C SER A 61 8.15 11.86 -12.15
N PRO A 62 9.25 12.44 -12.67
CA PRO A 62 9.18 13.70 -13.42
C PRO A 62 8.36 13.52 -14.69
N GLU A 63 7.86 14.64 -15.20
CA GLU A 63 7.26 14.68 -16.53
C GLU A 63 8.28 14.17 -17.55
N ARG A 64 7.83 13.28 -18.43
CA ARG A 64 8.67 12.77 -19.51
C ARG A 64 7.84 12.57 -20.76
N GLU A 65 8.48 12.78 -21.90
CA GLU A 65 7.90 12.38 -23.18
C GLU A 65 7.98 10.85 -23.28
N GLY A 66 6.80 10.23 -23.36
CA GLY A 66 6.63 8.83 -23.63
C GLY A 66 6.09 8.62 -25.04
N ARG A 67 5.99 7.35 -25.42
CA ARG A 67 5.41 6.94 -26.70
C ARG A 67 4.25 6.02 -26.43
N ASN A 68 3.10 6.24 -27.06
CA ASN A 68 1.98 5.33 -26.94
C ASN A 68 2.39 3.96 -27.51
N PRO A 69 2.38 2.86 -26.72
CA PRO A 69 2.75 1.55 -27.24
C PRO A 69 1.80 1.05 -28.35
N ALA A 70 0.57 1.58 -28.43
CA ALA A 70 -0.39 1.20 -29.47
C ALA A 70 -0.27 2.02 -30.76
N THR A 71 0.02 3.33 -30.69
CA THR A 71 0.01 4.22 -31.87
C THR A 71 1.37 4.80 -32.25
N GLY A 72 2.37 4.72 -31.37
CA GLY A 72 3.69 5.29 -31.60
C GLY A 72 3.75 6.82 -31.54
N GLU A 73 2.65 7.49 -31.19
CA GLU A 73 2.61 8.94 -31.05
C GLU A 73 3.29 9.40 -29.77
N ALA A 74 3.88 10.60 -29.81
CA ALA A 74 4.45 11.25 -28.65
C ALA A 74 3.34 11.60 -27.66
N MET A 75 3.50 11.18 -26.41
CA MET A 75 2.58 11.49 -25.33
C MET A 75 3.35 12.06 -24.15
N THR A 76 2.91 13.19 -23.63
CA THR A 76 3.43 13.74 -22.38
C THR A 76 2.91 12.92 -21.21
N ILE A 77 3.80 12.18 -20.54
CA ILE A 77 3.48 11.50 -19.30
C ILE A 77 3.68 12.53 -18.20
N LYS A 78 2.58 13.10 -17.69
CA LYS A 78 2.60 14.09 -16.62
C LYS A 78 3.40 13.60 -15.41
N ALA A 79 4.05 14.54 -14.72
CA ALA A 79 4.70 14.25 -13.45
C ALA A 79 3.70 13.59 -12.50
N SER A 80 4.11 12.49 -11.87
CA SER A 80 3.25 11.72 -10.98
C SER A 80 4.01 11.28 -9.74
N LYS A 81 3.33 11.33 -8.61
CA LYS A 81 3.84 10.76 -7.36
C LYS A 81 3.39 9.32 -7.28
N LYS A 82 4.33 8.41 -7.02
CA LYS A 82 4.03 6.99 -6.84
C LYS A 82 4.47 6.55 -5.47
N LEU A 83 3.59 5.88 -4.74
CA LEU A 83 3.96 5.24 -3.48
C LEU A 83 4.72 3.93 -3.81
N SER A 84 5.93 3.81 -3.29
CA SER A 84 6.75 2.61 -3.40
C SER A 84 6.83 1.93 -2.03
N PHE A 85 6.42 0.68 -1.95
CA PHE A 85 6.57 -0.14 -0.74
C PHE A 85 7.87 -0.96 -0.82
N SER A 86 8.63 -0.99 0.27
CA SER A 86 9.80 -1.85 0.44
C SER A 86 9.56 -2.76 1.66
N PRO A 87 9.33 -4.07 1.45
CA PRO A 87 9.06 -4.99 2.55
C PRO A 87 10.27 -5.14 3.48
N ALA A 88 10.00 -5.16 4.79
CA ALA A 88 11.01 -5.42 5.80
C ALA A 88 11.53 -6.86 5.72
N LYS A 89 12.67 -7.12 6.36
CA LYS A 89 13.24 -8.47 6.45
C LYS A 89 12.23 -9.47 7.02
N ALA A 90 11.47 -9.09 8.06
CA ALA A 90 10.47 -9.96 8.67
C ALA A 90 9.37 -10.42 7.70
N ILE A 91 8.94 -9.58 6.75
CA ILE A 91 7.99 -9.99 5.71
C ILE A 91 8.67 -10.88 4.66
N LYS A 92 9.89 -10.54 4.24
CA LYS A 92 10.64 -11.38 3.29
C LYS A 92 10.89 -12.78 3.86
N ASP A 93 11.19 -12.86 5.15
CA ASP A 93 11.40 -14.11 5.89
C ASP A 93 10.12 -14.94 5.96
N LYS A 94 8.98 -14.32 6.31
CA LYS A 94 7.66 -14.99 6.26
C LYS A 94 7.27 -15.52 4.87
N LEU A 95 7.79 -14.94 3.79
CA LEU A 95 7.46 -15.32 2.41
C LEU A 95 8.41 -16.36 1.81
N ASN A 96 9.64 -16.47 2.33
CA ASN A 96 10.69 -17.36 1.78
C ASN A 96 11.19 -18.40 2.82
N GLY A 97 10.57 -18.43 4.00
CA GLY A 97 10.85 -19.38 5.08
C GLY A 97 10.05 -20.66 4.93
#